data_AF-A0A317K2U1-F1
#
_entry.id   AF-A0A317K2U1-F1
#
_cell.length_a   1.000
_cell.length_b   1.000
_cell.length_c   1.000
_cell.angle_alpha   90.00
_cell.angle_beta   90.00
_cell.angle_gamma   90.00
#
_symmetry.space_group_name_H-M   'P 1'
#
loop_
_entity.id
_entity.type
_entity.pdbx_description
1 polymer ?
#
loop_
_entity_poly.entity_id
_entity_poly.type
_entity_poly.pdbx_seq_one_letter_code
_entity_poly.pdbx_strand_id
1 'polypeptide(L)'
;GQDAELLAQVAANPADGVATLVDAVPGLLAADWAVAAVVPLDWATRAGGGQPTIGQASWRAPVPPPLPEVTPLRARAVSTPDGGHFAVAPFGRAGLVLVLARERTEPLAAPAFHGTEVDRLAQLVRASAVILGDRLDLVGVPPVVAGP
;
A
#
# COMPACT_ATOMS: atom_id res chain seq x y z
N GLY A 1 -11.75 -2.27 18.45
CA GLY A 1 -11.32 -3.34 17.53
C GLY A 1 -10.01 -2.95 16.90
N GLN A 2 -9.23 -3.91 16.40
CA GLN A 2 -7.86 -3.67 15.91
C GLN A 2 -7.77 -2.55 14.85
N ASP A 3 -8.76 -2.43 13.96
CA ASP A 3 -8.80 -1.36 12.95
C ASP A 3 -8.88 0.04 13.56
N ALA A 4 -9.74 0.21 14.58
CA ALA A 4 -9.88 1.48 15.28
C ALA A 4 -8.64 1.83 16.11
N GLU A 5 -7.97 0.82 16.66
CA GLU A 5 -6.71 0.99 17.40
C GLU A 5 -5.58 1.44 16.46
N LEU A 6 -5.46 0.82 15.28
CA LEU A 6 -4.53 1.25 14.24
C LEU A 6 -4.82 2.70 13.80
N LEU A 7 -6.08 3.04 13.53
CA LEU A 7 -6.45 4.41 13.16
C LEU A 7 -6.15 5.42 14.28
N ALA A 8 -6.31 5.03 15.54
CA ALA A 8 -5.94 5.86 16.68
C ALA A 8 -4.41 6.07 16.75
N GLN A 9 -3.60 5.05 16.46
CA GLN A 9 -2.14 5.18 16.38
C GLN A 9 -1.72 6.13 15.26
N VAL A 10 -2.32 5.99 14.07
CA VAL A 10 -2.09 6.89 12.92
C VAL A 10 -2.47 8.32 13.27
N ALA A 11 -3.59 8.54 13.97
CA ALA A 11 -4.01 9.87 14.40
C ALA A 11 -3.13 10.46 15.51
N ALA A 12 -2.59 9.61 16.40
CA ALA A 12 -1.70 10.04 17.47
C ALA A 12 -0.33 10.52 16.96
N ASN A 13 0.16 9.92 15.87
CA ASN A 13 1.39 10.38 15.20
C ASN A 13 1.23 10.41 13.66
N PRO A 14 0.58 11.45 13.11
CA PRO A 14 0.32 11.53 11.67
C PRO A 14 1.57 11.69 10.81
N ALA A 15 2.70 12.10 11.37
CA ALA A 15 3.96 12.23 10.64
C ALA A 15 4.47 10.86 10.16
N ASP A 16 4.35 9.84 11.02
CA ASP A 16 4.76 8.46 10.73
C ASP A 16 3.57 7.57 10.35
N GLY A 17 2.40 8.16 10.07
CA GLY A 17 1.17 7.40 9.93
C GLY A 17 1.15 6.45 8.72
N VAL A 18 1.82 6.81 7.62
CA VAL A 18 1.96 5.90 6.46
C VAL A 18 2.87 4.72 6.80
N ALA A 19 3.99 4.96 7.48
CA ALA A 19 4.87 3.89 7.94
C ALA A 19 4.13 2.96 8.92
N THR A 20 3.41 3.54 9.88
CA THR A 20 2.55 2.82 10.85
C THR A 20 1.54 1.91 10.14
N LEU A 21 0.85 2.40 9.11
CA LEU A 21 -0.09 1.61 8.33
C LEU A 21 0.60 0.47 7.58
N VAL A 22 1.68 0.79 6.88
CA VAL A 22 2.42 -0.18 6.07
C VAL A 22 2.96 -1.33 6.94
N ASP A 23 3.42 -1.06 8.16
CA ASP A 23 3.90 -2.11 9.07
C ASP A 23 2.77 -2.89 9.77
N ALA A 24 1.65 -2.25 10.11
CA ALA A 24 0.60 -2.90 10.89
C ALA A 24 -0.40 -3.71 10.04
N VAL A 25 -0.76 -3.19 8.86
CA VAL A 25 -1.84 -3.77 8.03
C VAL A 25 -1.57 -5.22 7.59
N PRO A 26 -0.33 -5.67 7.31
CA PRO A 26 -0.08 -7.08 7.02
C PRO A 26 -0.59 -8.04 8.10
N GLY A 27 -0.37 -7.71 9.39
CA GLY A 27 -0.86 -8.51 10.51
C GLY A 27 -2.38 -8.56 10.62
N LEU A 28 -3.08 -7.50 10.19
CA LEU A 28 -4.54 -7.42 10.24
C LEU A 28 -5.23 -8.23 9.13
N LEU A 29 -4.58 -8.37 7.99
CA LEU A 29 -5.13 -8.98 6.78
C LEU A 29 -4.39 -10.27 6.39
N ALA A 30 -3.62 -10.86 7.31
CA ALA A 30 -2.84 -12.06 7.08
C ALA A 30 -2.03 -11.99 5.77
N ALA A 31 -1.37 -10.86 5.54
CA ALA A 31 -0.45 -10.64 4.44
C ALA A 31 0.99 -10.80 4.94
N ASP A 32 1.91 -11.13 4.04
CA ASP A 32 3.33 -11.31 4.37
C ASP A 32 4.06 -9.98 4.47
N TRP A 33 3.71 -9.03 3.61
CA TRP A 33 4.26 -7.68 3.58
C TRP A 33 3.30 -6.68 2.94
N ALA A 34 3.60 -5.40 3.13
CA ALA A 34 2.94 -4.30 2.44
C ALA A 34 3.93 -3.22 1.97
N VAL A 35 3.53 -2.45 0.96
CA VAL A 35 4.23 -1.23 0.52
C VAL A 35 3.22 -0.13 0.20
N ALA A 36 3.61 1.12 0.45
CA ALA A 36 2.94 2.28 -0.11
C ALA A 36 3.71 2.71 -1.37
N ALA A 37 3.09 2.54 -2.53
CA ALA A 37 3.65 2.88 -3.83
C ALA A 37 2.99 4.15 -4.39
N VAL A 38 3.80 5.00 -5.01
CA VAL A 38 3.37 6.22 -5.70
C VAL A 38 3.31 5.92 -7.18
N VAL A 39 2.10 5.96 -7.73
CA VAL A 39 1.86 5.79 -9.16
C VAL A 39 1.89 7.16 -9.84
N PRO A 40 2.68 7.35 -10.91
CA PRO A 40 2.70 8.60 -11.67
C PRO A 40 1.30 9.05 -12.09
N LEU A 41 0.98 10.34 -11.93
CA LEU A 41 -0.38 10.87 -12.16
C LEU A 41 -0.84 10.73 -13.62
N ASP A 42 0.09 10.60 -14.55
CA ASP A 42 -0.15 10.39 -15.98
C ASP A 42 -0.43 8.91 -16.34
N TRP A 43 -0.63 8.03 -15.35
CA TRP A 43 -0.87 6.61 -15.57
C TRP A 43 -2.06 6.29 -16.47
N ALA A 44 -3.08 7.14 -16.49
CA ALA A 44 -4.25 6.98 -17.33
C ALA A 44 -4.03 7.46 -18.78
N THR A 45 -2.86 8.03 -19.08
CA THR A 45 -2.52 8.48 -20.43
C THR A 45 -2.15 7.30 -21.33
N ARG A 46 -2.37 7.45 -22.64
CA ARG A 46 -2.03 6.42 -23.64
C ARG A 46 -0.53 6.12 -23.75
N ALA A 47 0.33 6.98 -23.20
CA ALA A 47 1.78 6.80 -23.26
C ALA A 47 2.27 5.67 -22.34
N GLY A 48 1.41 5.12 -21.49
CA GLY A 48 1.77 4.16 -20.45
C GLY A 48 2.52 4.89 -19.34
N GLY A 49 1.85 5.12 -18.21
CA GLY A 49 2.48 5.81 -17.07
C GLY A 49 3.77 5.12 -16.60
N GLY A 50 4.62 5.89 -15.95
CA GLY A 50 5.87 5.38 -15.39
C GLY A 50 5.68 4.29 -14.34
N GLN A 51 6.78 3.60 -14.02
CA GLN A 51 6.78 2.57 -12.98
C GLN A 51 6.46 3.19 -11.59
N PRO A 52 5.71 2.48 -10.73
CA PRO A 52 5.45 2.93 -9.38
C PRO A 52 6.75 3.09 -8.59
N THR A 53 6.85 4.16 -7.80
CA THR A 53 7.97 4.38 -6.87
C THR A 53 7.57 3.94 -5.46
N ILE A 54 8.44 3.24 -4.76
CA ILE A 54 8.17 2.83 -3.37
C ILE A 54 8.40 4.02 -2.45
N GLY A 55 7.33 4.49 -1.82
CA GLY A 55 7.38 5.56 -0.82
C GLY A 55 7.64 5.05 0.60
N GLN A 56 7.07 3.89 0.95
CA GLN A 56 7.28 3.17 2.21
C GLN A 56 7.14 1.66 1.98
N ALA A 57 7.87 0.85 2.75
CA ALA A 57 7.81 -0.59 2.69
C ALA A 57 7.86 -1.18 4.10
N SER A 58 7.05 -2.23 4.35
CA SER A 58 7.01 -2.89 5.65
C SER A 58 8.31 -3.63 5.90
N TRP A 59 8.65 -3.88 7.18
CA TRP A 59 9.87 -4.62 7.55
C TRP A 59 10.11 -5.93 6.75
N ARG A 60 9.04 -6.69 6.43
CA ARG A 60 9.15 -7.98 5.73
C ARG A 60 9.13 -7.88 4.20
N ALA A 61 9.04 -6.67 3.65
CA ALA A 61 8.97 -6.49 2.20
C ALA A 61 10.33 -6.84 1.54
N PRO A 62 10.34 -7.61 0.44
CA PRO A 62 11.55 -7.88 -0.32
C PRO A 62 12.08 -6.62 -1.00
N VAL A 63 13.37 -6.62 -1.37
CA VAL A 63 14.06 -5.48 -1.99
C VAL A 63 14.71 -5.91 -3.33
N PRO A 64 14.20 -5.45 -4.49
CA PRO A 64 12.98 -4.66 -4.67
C PRO A 64 11.69 -5.50 -4.49
N PRO A 65 10.56 -4.88 -4.08
CA PRO A 65 9.29 -5.58 -3.96
C PRO A 65 8.70 -5.90 -5.34
N PRO A 66 8.24 -7.14 -5.59
CA PRO A 66 7.66 -7.55 -6.87
C PRO A 66 6.21 -7.04 -6.97
N LEU A 67 6.04 -5.78 -7.35
CA LEU A 67 4.71 -5.18 -7.46
C LEU A 67 3.92 -5.74 -8.64
N PRO A 68 2.60 -5.96 -8.47
CA PRO A 68 1.72 -6.24 -9.60
C PRO A 68 1.51 -4.97 -10.45
N GLU A 69 0.86 -5.11 -11.60
CA GLU A 69 0.29 -3.95 -12.28
C GLU A 69 -0.76 -3.30 -11.36
N VAL A 70 -0.40 -2.14 -10.79
CA VAL A 70 -1.20 -1.40 -9.80
C VAL A 70 -2.33 -0.58 -10.42
N THR A 71 -2.23 -0.28 -11.71
CA THR A 71 -3.28 0.38 -12.48
C THR A 71 -4.30 -0.62 -13.04
N PRO A 72 -5.56 -0.23 -13.24
CA PRO A 72 -6.18 1.06 -12.89
C PRO A 72 -6.30 1.27 -11.37
N LEU A 73 -6.27 2.52 -10.90
CA LEU A 73 -6.33 2.83 -9.46
C LEU A 73 -7.72 2.57 -8.86
N ARG A 74 -7.94 1.33 -8.42
CA ARG A 74 -9.13 0.89 -7.68
C ARG A 74 -8.78 -0.19 -6.67
N ALA A 75 -9.57 -0.26 -5.60
CA ALA A 75 -9.45 -1.35 -4.64
C ALA A 75 -9.76 -2.69 -5.33
N ARG A 76 -8.83 -3.66 -5.26
CA ARG A 76 -9.00 -4.98 -5.88
C ARG A 76 -8.00 -6.00 -5.35
N ALA A 77 -8.34 -7.27 -5.49
CA ALA A 77 -7.36 -8.36 -5.46
C ALA A 77 -6.71 -8.53 -6.84
N VAL A 78 -5.44 -8.90 -6.87
CA VAL A 78 -4.67 -9.23 -8.09
C VAL A 78 -3.92 -10.53 -7.83
N SER A 79 -3.88 -11.44 -8.81
CA SER A 79 -3.04 -12.64 -8.75
C SER A 79 -2.09 -12.64 -9.94
N THR A 80 -0.82 -12.93 -9.70
CA THR A 80 0.19 -13.00 -10.77
C THR A 80 0.44 -14.46 -11.19
N PRO A 81 0.94 -14.70 -12.42
CA PRO A 81 1.28 -16.04 -12.89
C PRO A 81 2.30 -16.76 -12.01
N ASP A 82 3.19 -16.01 -11.35
CA ASP A 82 4.22 -16.53 -10.45
C ASP A 82 3.66 -16.95 -9.06
N GLY A 83 2.34 -16.86 -8.87
CA GLY A 83 1.65 -17.30 -7.66
C GLY A 83 1.60 -16.25 -6.54
N GLY A 84 1.96 -15.00 -6.83
CA GLY A 84 1.80 -13.89 -5.89
C GLY A 84 0.35 -13.42 -5.85
N HIS A 85 -0.19 -13.24 -4.64
CA HIS A 85 -1.53 -12.70 -4.45
C HIS A 85 -1.44 -11.34 -3.76
N PHE A 86 -2.11 -10.35 -4.32
CA PHE A 86 -2.02 -8.96 -3.87
C PHE A 86 -3.39 -8.37 -3.58
N ALA A 87 -3.46 -7.50 -2.59
CA ALA A 87 -4.59 -6.59 -2.40
C ALA A 87 -4.08 -5.16 -2.57
N VAL A 88 -4.80 -4.39 -3.39
CA VAL A 88 -4.44 -3.04 -3.77
C VAL A 88 -5.54 -2.11 -3.30
N ALA A 89 -5.21 -0.97 -2.70
CA ALA A 89 -6.16 0.07 -2.33
C ALA A 89 -5.56 1.48 -2.47
N PRO A 90 -6.11 2.35 -3.34
CA PRO A 90 -5.63 3.72 -3.51
C PRO A 90 -6.08 4.62 -2.35
N PHE A 91 -5.20 5.53 -1.91
CA PHE A 91 -5.53 6.58 -0.94
C PHE A 91 -6.41 7.69 -1.52
N GLY A 92 -6.57 7.73 -2.86
CA GLY A 92 -7.32 8.76 -3.56
C GLY A 92 -6.58 10.11 -3.67
N ARG A 93 -5.29 10.15 -3.27
CA ARG A 93 -4.44 11.34 -3.29
C ARG A 93 -3.01 10.99 -3.68
N ALA A 94 -2.32 11.93 -4.34
CA ALA A 94 -0.90 11.83 -4.73
C ALA A 94 -0.52 10.60 -5.58
N GLY A 95 -1.49 9.92 -6.19
CA GLY A 95 -1.24 8.62 -6.85
C GLY A 95 -0.81 7.52 -5.86
N LEU A 96 -0.97 7.72 -4.56
CA LEU A 96 -0.52 6.80 -3.52
C LEU A 96 -1.46 5.60 -3.41
N VAL A 97 -0.88 4.41 -3.34
CA VAL A 97 -1.57 3.13 -3.30
C VAL A 97 -0.93 2.24 -2.25
N LEU A 98 -1.74 1.68 -1.36
CA LEU A 98 -1.30 0.61 -0.46
C LEU A 98 -1.43 -0.74 -1.19
N VAL A 99 -0.34 -1.49 -1.23
CA VAL A 99 -0.28 -2.84 -1.81
C VAL A 99 0.12 -3.81 -0.71
N LEU A 100 -0.67 -4.85 -0.52
CA LEU A 100 -0.36 -6.00 0.33
C LEU A 100 -0.04 -7.19 -0.54
N ALA A 101 0.82 -8.09 -0.06
CA ALA A 101 1.10 -9.35 -0.74
C ALA A 101 0.98 -10.53 0.21
N ARG A 102 0.49 -11.64 -0.34
CA ARG A 102 0.64 -12.98 0.16
C ARG A 102 1.54 -13.74 -0.80
N GLU A 103 2.63 -14.25 -0.27
CA GLU A 103 3.62 -15.00 -1.03
C GLU A 103 3.34 -16.49 -0.92
N ARG A 104 3.59 -17.21 -2.02
CA ARG A 104 3.58 -18.67 -2.01
C ARG A 104 4.68 -19.17 -1.05
N THR A 105 4.27 -19.88 -0.01
CA THR A 105 5.19 -20.64 0.84
C THR A 105 5.05 -22.12 0.49
N GLU A 106 6.01 -22.69 -0.22
CA GLU A 106 5.94 -24.10 -0.61
C GLU A 106 5.77 -25.02 0.62
N PRO A 107 4.94 -26.09 0.53
CA PRO A 107 4.25 -26.60 -0.66
C PRO A 107 2.85 -26.00 -0.91
N LEU A 108 2.40 -25.03 -0.10
CA LEU A 108 1.04 -24.51 -0.15
C LEU A 108 0.98 -23.17 -0.90
N ALA A 109 0.08 -23.09 -1.89
CA ALA A 109 -0.26 -21.79 -2.48
C ALA A 109 -0.94 -20.93 -1.41
N ALA A 110 -0.48 -19.69 -1.24
CA ALA A 110 -1.19 -18.76 -0.37
C ALA A 110 -2.56 -18.45 -0.97
N PRO A 111 -3.61 -18.23 -0.15
CA PRO A 111 -4.92 -17.91 -0.69
C PRO A 111 -4.93 -16.49 -1.28
N ALA A 112 -5.60 -16.33 -2.41
CA ALA A 112 -5.94 -15.01 -2.93
C ALA A 112 -6.73 -14.20 -1.87
N PHE A 113 -6.58 -12.87 -1.89
CA PHE A 113 -7.39 -12.01 -1.03
C PHE A 113 -8.86 -12.09 -1.42
N HIS A 114 -9.72 -12.31 -0.41
CA HIS A 114 -11.16 -12.33 -0.58
C HIS A 114 -11.72 -10.90 -0.72
N GLY A 115 -12.89 -10.74 -1.34
CA GLY A 115 -13.52 -9.43 -1.54
C GLY A 115 -13.72 -8.64 -0.24
N THR A 116 -14.11 -9.32 0.83
CA THR A 116 -14.26 -8.72 2.17
C THR A 116 -12.94 -8.19 2.76
N GLU A 117 -11.81 -8.84 2.45
CA GLU A 117 -10.48 -8.38 2.88
C GLU A 117 -10.07 -7.12 2.11
N VAL A 118 -10.37 -7.08 0.81
CA VAL A 118 -10.17 -5.90 -0.04
C VAL A 118 -11.06 -4.74 0.43
N ASP A 119 -12.32 -5.00 0.77
CA ASP A 119 -13.24 -3.98 1.30
C ASP A 119 -12.74 -3.40 2.62
N ARG A 120 -12.25 -4.26 3.53
CA ARG A 120 -11.66 -3.85 4.81
C ARG A 120 -10.39 -3.03 4.60
N LEU A 121 -9.49 -3.47 3.70
CA LEU A 121 -8.31 -2.70 3.31
C LEU A 121 -8.70 -1.31 2.79
N ALA A 122 -9.70 -1.26 1.91
CA ALA A 122 -10.16 -0.01 1.33
C ALA A 122 -10.79 0.92 2.38
N GLN A 123 -11.49 0.37 3.39
CA GLN A 123 -12.01 1.14 4.52
C GLN A 123 -10.89 1.74 5.38
N LEU A 124 -9.89 0.93 5.73
CA LEU A 124 -8.70 1.39 6.47
C LEU A 124 -7.96 2.50 5.71
N VAL A 125 -7.68 2.29 4.43
CA VAL A 125 -6.99 3.27 3.59
C VAL A 125 -7.78 4.58 3.48
N ARG A 126 -9.10 4.52 3.28
CA ARG A 126 -9.94 5.72 3.23
C ARG A 126 -9.94 6.48 4.56
N ALA A 127 -10.08 5.78 5.69
CA ALA A 127 -10.07 6.41 7.01
C ALA A 127 -8.70 7.06 7.30
N SER A 128 -7.62 6.35 7.00
CA SER A 128 -6.26 6.89 7.12
C SER A 128 -6.02 8.09 6.22
N ALA A 129 -6.53 8.08 4.98
CA ALA A 129 -6.40 9.21 4.08
C ALA A 129 -7.04 10.49 4.64
N VAL A 130 -8.17 10.36 5.33
CA VAL A 130 -8.83 11.49 6.02
C VAL A 130 -7.96 12.01 7.16
N ILE A 131 -7.34 11.12 7.95
CA ILE A 131 -6.47 11.50 9.08
C ILE A 131 -5.19 12.19 8.60
N LEU A 132 -4.57 11.65 7.54
CA LEU A 132 -3.26 12.09 7.06
C LEU A 132 -3.36 13.35 6.17
N GLY A 133 -4.44 13.48 5.39
CA GLY A 133 -4.71 14.65 4.57
C GLY A 133 -3.57 14.99 3.61
N ASP A 134 -3.13 16.26 3.61
CA ASP A 134 -2.07 16.78 2.74
C ASP A 134 -0.70 16.12 2.98
N ARG A 135 -0.49 15.45 4.12
CA ARG A 135 0.78 14.76 4.40
C ARG A 135 1.06 13.62 3.43
N LEU A 136 0.02 13.06 2.80
CA LEU A 136 0.18 12.02 1.78
C LEU A 136 0.98 12.52 0.56
N ASP A 137 0.99 13.83 0.29
CA ASP A 137 1.74 14.41 -0.83
C ASP A 137 3.26 14.39 -0.59
N LEU A 138 3.71 14.14 0.66
CA LEU A 138 5.12 14.08 1.03
C LEU A 138 5.71 12.67 0.85
N VAL A 139 4.88 11.66 0.62
CA VAL A 139 5.33 10.26 0.53
C VAL A 139 6.08 10.03 -0.77
N GLY A 140 7.29 9.46 -0.69
CA GLY A 140 8.13 9.18 -1.85
C GLY A 140 8.84 10.42 -2.43
N VAL A 141 8.66 11.60 -1.83
CA VAL A 141 9.50 12.77 -2.11
C VAL A 141 10.83 12.55 -1.39
N PRO A 142 11.98 12.50 -2.09
CA PRO A 142 13.27 12.41 -1.41
C PRO A 142 13.44 13.64 -0.51
N PRO A 143 13.98 13.49 0.72
CA PRO A 143 14.21 14.62 1.60
C PRO A 143 15.08 15.65 0.87
N VAL A 144 14.63 16.90 0.80
CA VAL A 144 15.45 18.00 0.30
C VAL A 144 16.60 18.17 1.29
N VAL A 145 17.77 17.62 0.95
CA VAL A 145 18.99 17.85 1.72
C VAL A 145 19.37 19.30 1.48
N ALA A 146 19.10 20.17 2.46
CA ALA A 146 19.69 21.50 2.48
C ALA A 146 21.21 21.30 2.54
N GLY A 147 21.90 21.69 1.46
CA GLY A 147 23.36 21.67 1.41
C GLY A 147 23.96 22.62 2.46
N PRO A 148 25.19 22.34 2.92
CA PRO A 148 25.88 23.14 3.93
C PRO A 148 26.13 24.59 3.51
#